data_AF-A0A382JKK3-F1
#
_entry.id   AF-A0A382JKK3-F1
#
_cell.length_a   1.000
_cell.length_b   1.000
_cell.length_c   1.000
_cell.angle_alpha   90.00
_cell.angle_beta   90.00
_cell.angle_gamma   90.00
#
_symmetry.space_group_name_H-M   'P 1'
#
loop_
_entity.id
_entity.type
_entity.pdbx_description
1 polymer ?
#
loop_
_entity_poly.entity_id
_entity_poly.type
_entity_poly.pdbx_seq_one_letter_code
_entity_poly.pdbx_strand_id
1 'polypeptide(L)'
;MSEYFDGKILVAPPKMADWRFAKTVLYLWKHDVAGAAGVIINKTMSGPTFKRVCNDAGIHKLENINPMMYYGGPIMDNLIG
;
A
#
# COMPACT_ATOMS: atom_id res chain seq x y z
N MET A 1 22.51 17.84 -8.29
CA MET A 1 21.79 16.63 -8.73
C MET A 1 20.60 16.46 -7.82
N SER A 2 19.38 16.54 -8.33
CA SER A 2 18.20 16.07 -7.59
C SER A 2 18.14 14.57 -7.75
N GLU A 3 18.53 13.82 -6.73
CA GLU A 3 18.36 12.37 -6.73
C GLU A 3 16.88 12.04 -6.46
N TYR A 4 16.23 11.48 -7.47
CA TYR A 4 14.92 10.85 -7.32
C TYR A 4 15.10 9.40 -6.85
N PHE A 5 14.12 8.90 -6.11
CA PHE A 5 14.18 7.59 -5.43
C PHE A 5 13.10 6.63 -5.94
N ASP A 6 12.53 6.89 -7.10
CA ASP A 6 11.70 5.92 -7.79
C ASP A 6 12.45 4.59 -8.00
N GLY A 7 11.71 3.49 -7.90
CA GLY A 7 12.27 2.14 -7.93
C GLY A 7 13.00 1.71 -6.65
N LYS A 8 13.14 2.59 -5.65
CA LYS A 8 13.81 2.26 -4.37
C LYS A 8 12.82 1.75 -3.32
N ILE A 9 13.39 1.20 -2.25
CA ILE A 9 12.65 0.72 -1.08
C ILE A 9 13.02 1.58 0.12
N LEU A 10 12.02 2.02 0.86
CA LEU A 10 12.18 2.63 2.18
C LEU A 10 11.98 1.56 3.26
N VAL A 11 12.96 1.41 4.13
CA VAL A 11 12.91 0.48 5.28
C VAL A 11 12.71 1.30 6.54
N ALA A 12 11.63 1.01 7.27
CA ALA A 12 11.36 1.72 8.52
C ALA A 12 12.42 1.42 9.58
N PRO A 13 12.93 2.42 10.29
CA PRO A 13 13.89 2.21 11.37
C PRO A 13 13.25 1.43 12.54
N PRO A 14 14.05 0.76 13.40
CA PRO A 14 13.53 -0.03 14.52
C PRO A 14 12.64 0.76 15.48
N LYS A 15 12.90 2.06 15.67
CA LYS A 15 12.14 2.97 16.56
C LYS A 15 11.30 3.96 15.75
N MET A 16 10.60 3.49 14.72
CA MET A 16 9.68 4.33 13.94
C MET A 16 8.58 4.91 14.84
N ALA A 17 8.50 6.24 14.91
CA ALA A 17 7.57 6.93 15.80
C ALA A 17 6.11 6.80 15.32
N ASP A 18 5.88 6.84 14.00
CA ASP A 18 4.56 6.63 13.42
C ASP A 18 4.26 5.13 13.33
N TRP A 19 3.33 4.66 14.17
CA TRP A 19 2.90 3.27 14.25
C TRP A 19 2.36 2.71 12.92
N ARG A 20 1.88 3.58 12.02
CA ARG A 20 1.38 3.16 10.71
C ARG A 20 2.50 2.60 9.83
N PHE A 21 3.72 3.06 10.03
CA PHE A 21 4.92 2.66 9.30
C PHE A 21 5.91 1.84 10.15
N ALA A 22 5.56 1.51 11.39
CA ALA A 22 6.42 0.66 12.22
C ALA A 22 6.64 -0.71 11.56
N LYS A 23 7.92 -1.09 11.39
CA LYS A 23 8.35 -2.34 10.75
C LYS A 23 7.89 -2.51 9.29
N THR A 24 7.65 -1.41 8.57
CA THR A 24 7.22 -1.48 7.17
C THR A 24 8.39 -1.44 6.18
N VAL A 25 8.18 -2.09 5.05
CA VAL A 25 8.96 -1.98 3.82
C VAL A 25 8.05 -1.33 2.78
N LEU A 26 8.45 -0.20 2.24
CA LEU A 26 7.66 0.58 1.28
C LEU A 26 8.41 0.68 -0.05
N TYR A 27 7.73 0.34 -1.14
CA TYR A 27 8.23 0.53 -2.50
C TYR A 27 7.82 1.89 -3.02
N LEU A 28 8.76 2.67 -3.55
CA LEU A 28 8.53 4.00 -4.10
C LEU A 28 8.46 3.92 -5.62
N TRP A 29 7.28 4.10 -6.24
CA TRP A 29 7.15 4.04 -7.70
C TRP A 29 7.26 5.41 -8.37
N LYS A 30 7.14 6.50 -7.59
CA LYS A 30 7.25 7.86 -8.09
C LYS A 30 7.93 8.74 -7.05
N HIS A 31 8.93 9.50 -7.47
CA HIS A 31 9.51 10.59 -6.70
C HIS A 31 9.92 11.69 -7.67
N ASP A 32 9.27 12.85 -7.59
CA ASP A 32 9.56 14.00 -8.44
C ASP A 32 9.40 15.31 -7.64
N VAL A 33 9.44 16.45 -8.33
CA VAL A 33 9.27 17.78 -7.71
C VAL A 33 7.90 17.97 -7.06
N ALA A 34 6.89 17.18 -7.42
CA ALA A 34 5.56 17.23 -6.82
C ALA A 34 5.45 16.36 -5.55
N GLY A 35 6.46 15.54 -5.25
CA GLY A 35 6.53 14.70 -4.06
C GLY A 35 6.81 13.24 -4.39
N ALA A 36 6.39 12.34 -3.49
CA ALA A 36 6.69 10.92 -3.60
C ALA A 36 5.44 10.06 -3.37
N ALA A 37 5.32 8.97 -4.12
CA ALA A 37 4.25 8.00 -3.98
C ALA A 37 4.83 6.58 -3.88
N GLY A 38 4.24 5.79 -3.00
CA GLY A 38 4.68 4.43 -2.73
C GLY A 38 3.63 3.62 -1.99
N VAL A 39 3.90 2.32 -1.87
CA VAL A 39 3.02 1.33 -1.26
C VAL A 39 3.79 0.48 -0.26
N ILE A 40 3.21 0.23 0.90
CA ILE A 40 3.73 -0.74 1.87
C ILE A 40 3.47 -2.15 1.35
N ILE A 41 4.51 -2.99 1.30
CA ILE A 41 4.45 -4.32 0.67
C ILE A 41 4.48 -5.48 1.68
N ASN A 42 4.72 -5.21 2.96
CA ASN A 42 4.93 -6.24 3.98
C ASN A 42 3.96 -6.16 5.17
N LYS A 43 2.88 -5.38 5.06
CA LYS A 43 1.91 -5.20 6.14
C LYS A 43 0.55 -5.73 5.73
N THR A 44 0.18 -6.89 6.24
CA THR A 44 -1.12 -7.51 5.98
C THR A 44 -2.22 -6.78 6.74
N MET A 45 -3.45 -6.88 6.25
CA MET A 45 -4.64 -6.34 6.91
C MET A 45 -5.72 -7.41 7.03
N SER A 46 -6.53 -7.31 8.09
CA SER A 46 -7.68 -8.18 8.30
C SER A 46 -8.90 -7.80 7.45
N GLY A 47 -8.94 -6.58 6.90
CA GLY A 47 -9.98 -6.16 5.97
C GLY A 47 -9.68 -4.80 5.31
N PRO A 48 -10.32 -4.47 4.17
CA PRO A 48 -11.42 -5.21 3.51
C PRO A 48 -10.99 -6.55 2.88
N THR A 49 -11.93 -7.47 2.70
CA THR A 49 -11.67 -8.74 2.00
C THR A 49 -11.60 -8.51 0.50
N PHE A 50 -10.90 -9.38 -0.24
CA PHE A 50 -10.87 -9.30 -1.71
C PHE A 50 -12.27 -9.33 -2.33
N LYS A 51 -13.18 -10.14 -1.77
CA LYS A 51 -14.59 -10.17 -2.18
C LYS A 51 -15.26 -8.80 -2.05
N ARG A 52 -15.07 -8.10 -0.93
CA ARG A 52 -15.61 -6.76 -0.75
C ARG A 52 -15.03 -5.79 -1.77
N VAL A 53 -13.71 -5.87 -2.00
CA VAL A 53 -13.04 -5.04 -3.01
C VAL A 53 -13.62 -5.26 -4.41
N CYS A 54 -13.82 -6.50 -4.82
CA CYS A 54 -14.44 -6.81 -6.10
C CYS A 54 -15.87 -6.28 -6.19
N ASN A 55 -16.68 -6.49 -5.14
CA ASN A 55 -18.07 -6.05 -5.11
C ASN A 55 -18.20 -4.55 -5.27
N ASP A 56 -17.44 -3.79 -4.46
CA ASP A 56 -17.51 -2.34 -4.49
C ASP A 56 -17.05 -1.83 -5.88
N ALA A 57 -16.11 -2.53 -6.54
CA ALA A 57 -15.57 -2.13 -7.85
C ALA A 57 -16.42 -2.59 -9.04
N GLY A 58 -17.54 -3.29 -8.79
CA GLY A 58 -18.35 -3.90 -9.84
C GLY A 58 -17.66 -5.03 -10.61
N ILE A 59 -16.63 -5.65 -10.02
CA ILE A 59 -15.85 -6.74 -10.63
C ILE A 59 -16.43 -8.09 -10.23
N HIS A 60 -16.70 -8.96 -11.21
CA HIS A 60 -17.10 -10.34 -10.94
C HIS A 60 -15.92 -11.15 -10.38
N LYS A 61 -15.96 -11.46 -9.08
CA LYS A 61 -14.95 -12.29 -8.41
C LYS A 61 -14.98 -13.73 -8.94
N LEU A 62 -13.81 -14.28 -9.23
CA LEU A 62 -13.63 -15.72 -9.45
C LEU A 62 -13.53 -16.45 -8.11
N GLU A 63 -14.25 -17.56 -7.94
CA GLU A 63 -14.35 -18.20 -6.62
C GLU A 63 -13.01 -18.70 -6.07
N ASN A 64 -12.15 -19.22 -6.94
CA ASN A 64 -10.84 -19.76 -6.58
C ASN A 64 -9.76 -18.67 -6.39
N ILE A 65 -10.10 -17.38 -6.51
CA ILE A 65 -9.18 -16.26 -6.35
C ILE A 65 -9.53 -15.48 -5.08
N ASN A 66 -8.68 -15.62 -4.07
CA ASN A 66 -8.81 -14.91 -2.80
C ASN A 66 -7.43 -14.52 -2.24
N PRO A 67 -6.74 -13.54 -2.86
CA PRO A 67 -5.43 -13.10 -2.42
C PRO A 67 -5.47 -12.50 -1.01
N MET A 68 -4.33 -12.55 -0.33
CA MET A 68 -4.12 -11.84 0.91
C MET A 68 -4.11 -10.33 0.67
N MET A 69 -4.80 -9.60 1.52
CA MET A 69 -4.91 -8.15 1.42
C MET A 69 -3.82 -7.47 2.26
N TYR A 70 -3.23 -6.41 1.71
CA TYR A 70 -2.14 -5.64 2.32
C TYR A 70 -2.55 -4.19 2.52
N TYR A 71 -2.14 -3.62 3.65
CA TYR A 71 -2.26 -2.22 3.96
C TYR A 71 -1.24 -1.42 3.16
N GLY A 72 -1.71 -0.71 2.13
CA GLY A 72 -0.84 0.04 1.22
C GLY A 72 -0.29 1.35 1.79
N GLY A 73 -0.98 1.96 2.76
CA GLY A 73 -0.60 3.23 3.36
C GLY A 73 -1.80 3.96 3.97
N PRO A 74 -1.57 5.15 4.57
CA PRO A 74 -2.62 5.91 5.24
C PRO A 74 -3.46 6.79 4.31
N ILE A 75 -3.08 6.89 3.04
CA ILE A 75 -3.81 7.69 2.05
C ILE A 75 -4.91 6.81 1.44
N MET A 76 -6.17 7.28 1.56
CA MET A 76 -7.42 6.66 1.12
C MET A 76 -7.79 5.35 1.83
N ASP A 77 -8.74 5.44 2.77
CA ASP A 77 -9.53 4.34 3.33
C ASP A 77 -10.87 4.13 2.58
N ASN A 78 -11.30 5.13 1.80
CA ASN A 78 -12.58 5.16 1.09
C ASN A 78 -12.36 5.47 -0.39
N LEU A 79 -12.06 4.48 -1.23
CA LEU A 79 -12.27 4.63 -2.67
C LEU A 79 -12.40 3.27 -3.34
N ILE A 80 -13.53 2.65 -3.08
CA ILE A 80 -14.20 2.00 -4.18
C ILE A 80 -15.53 2.73 -4.27
N GLY A 81 -15.52 3.75 -5.12
CA GLY A 81 -16.76 4.26 -5.69
C GLY A 81 -17.21 3.34 -6.81
#